data_AF-A0A117LLU9-F1
#
_entry.id   AF-A0A117LLU9-F1
#
_cell.length_a   1.000
_cell.length_b   1.000
_cell.length_c   1.000
_cell.angle_alpha   90.00
_cell.angle_beta   90.00
_cell.angle_gamma   90.00
#
_symmetry.space_group_name_H-M   'P 1'
#
loop_
_entity.id
_entity.type
_entity.pdbx_description
1 polymer ?
#
loop_
_entity_poly.entity_id
_entity_poly.type
_entity_poly.pdbx_seq_one_letter_code
_entity_poly.pdbx_strand_id
1 'polypeptide(L)'
;MASSPLKQLDETAHFYQSATQEISKVIIGQHEIIENLLISLLSGGHCLLVGVPGLAKTLLVKSLASILDLSFSRIQFTPDLMPSDITGTEVIEEDRETGKRFFRFIKGPVFANIILADEINRTPPKTQSALLEAMQEHQVTSAGRTLPLEEPFFVLATQNPIEQEGTYPLPEAQQDRFMFQLNLDYPSLEEEKVIVDQTVRINNTRLSSVIEKKQILDIMAFTREIPVSEHVVEYAVNLIRKTRPSDDKDPFIRKYVRWGAGPRAAQYLIATAKTRAAIYGKPTPDEEDIDALTLPVLQ
;
A
#
# COMPACT_ATOMS: atom_id res chain seq x y z
N MET A 1 -5.58 28.43 -10.82
CA MET A 1 -6.32 28.95 -9.65
C MET A 1 -6.40 27.79 -8.68
N ALA A 2 -5.74 27.85 -7.54
CA ALA A 2 -5.83 26.80 -6.54
C ALA A 2 -7.29 26.73 -6.06
N SER A 3 -7.89 25.54 -6.10
CA SER A 3 -9.19 25.26 -5.49
C SER A 3 -9.17 25.66 -4.01
N SER A 4 -10.30 26.14 -3.48
CA SER A 4 -10.42 26.40 -2.04
C SER A 4 -10.14 25.10 -1.26
N PRO A 5 -9.40 25.13 -0.13
CA PRO A 5 -9.14 23.93 0.67
C PRO A 5 -10.41 23.17 1.09
N LEU A 6 -11.52 23.87 1.32
CA LEU A 6 -12.82 23.26 1.61
C LEU A 6 -13.35 22.43 0.42
N LYS A 7 -13.15 22.92 -0.80
CA LYS A 7 -13.56 22.20 -2.01
C LYS A 7 -12.75 20.93 -2.20
N GLN A 8 -11.44 20.96 -1.92
CA GLN A 8 -10.59 19.76 -1.98
C GLN A 8 -10.93 18.75 -0.89
N LEU A 9 -11.32 19.23 0.28
CA LEU A 9 -11.82 18.39 1.37
C LEU A 9 -13.10 17.65 0.97
N ASP A 10 -14.07 18.38 0.43
CA ASP A 10 -15.32 17.79 -0.06
C ASP A 10 -15.08 16.80 -1.22
N GLU A 11 -14.17 17.14 -2.15
CA GLU A 11 -13.77 16.25 -3.24
C GLU A 11 -13.13 14.95 -2.71
N THR A 12 -12.30 15.04 -1.67
CA THR A 12 -11.65 13.88 -1.03
C THR A 12 -12.67 12.97 -0.34
N ALA A 13 -13.60 13.55 0.42
CA ALA A 13 -14.66 12.79 1.09
C ALA A 13 -15.62 12.14 0.08
N HIS A 14 -15.99 12.86 -0.99
CA HIS A 14 -16.84 12.32 -2.05
C HIS A 14 -16.16 11.20 -2.82
N PHE A 15 -14.85 11.33 -3.10
CA PHE A 15 -14.05 10.28 -3.70
C PHE A 15 -14.07 9.01 -2.82
N TYR A 16 -13.81 9.14 -1.52
CA TYR A 16 -13.81 8.00 -0.60
C TYR A 16 -15.16 7.27 -0.58
N GLN A 17 -16.27 8.02 -0.48
CA GLN A 17 -17.61 7.43 -0.51
C GLN A 17 -17.90 6.71 -1.83
N SER A 18 -17.52 7.30 -2.96
CA SER A 18 -17.74 6.71 -4.28
C SER A 18 -16.89 5.45 -4.48
N ALA A 19 -15.61 5.51 -4.10
CA ALA A 19 -14.69 4.37 -4.21
C ALA A 19 -15.14 3.20 -3.32
N THR A 20 -15.50 3.46 -2.07
CA THR A 20 -15.98 2.42 -1.14
C THR A 20 -17.27 1.77 -1.62
N GLN A 21 -18.25 2.57 -2.08
CA GLN A 21 -19.50 2.04 -2.67
C GLN A 21 -19.24 1.15 -3.89
N GLU A 22 -18.31 1.55 -4.76
CA GLU A 22 -17.97 0.79 -5.96
C GLU A 22 -17.25 -0.52 -5.61
N ILE A 23 -16.30 -0.50 -4.67
CA ILE A 23 -15.59 -1.70 -4.18
C ILE A 23 -16.57 -2.68 -3.51
N SER A 24 -17.52 -2.19 -2.71
CA SER A 24 -18.50 -3.02 -2.00
C SER A 24 -19.45 -3.82 -2.92
N LYS A 25 -19.48 -3.53 -4.23
CA LYS A 25 -20.22 -4.33 -5.21
C LYS A 25 -19.58 -5.70 -5.46
N VAL A 26 -18.28 -5.82 -5.20
CA VAL A 26 -17.47 -7.01 -5.52
C VAL A 26 -16.80 -7.59 -4.28
N ILE A 27 -16.36 -6.73 -3.36
CA ILE A 27 -15.75 -7.15 -2.09
C ILE A 27 -16.80 -7.07 -0.99
N ILE A 28 -17.07 -8.20 -0.36
CA ILE A 28 -18.01 -8.33 0.74
C ILE A 28 -17.23 -8.31 2.05
N GLY A 29 -17.66 -7.44 2.96
CA GLY A 29 -16.94 -7.19 4.20
C GLY A 29 -15.63 -6.42 3.97
N GLN A 30 -14.70 -6.56 4.92
CA GLN A 30 -13.36 -5.98 4.86
C GLN A 30 -13.33 -4.44 4.75
N HIS A 31 -14.34 -3.76 5.29
CA HIS A 31 -14.45 -2.30 5.24
C HIS A 31 -13.19 -1.58 5.78
N GLU A 32 -12.67 -2.05 6.91
CA GLU A 32 -11.45 -1.51 7.53
C GLU A 32 -10.20 -1.70 6.64
N ILE A 33 -10.08 -2.85 5.96
CA ILE A 33 -8.98 -3.11 5.04
C ILE A 33 -9.06 -2.17 3.83
N ILE A 34 -10.26 -2.01 3.26
CA ILE A 34 -10.47 -1.10 2.13
C ILE A 34 -10.15 0.34 2.52
N GLU A 35 -10.63 0.77 3.68
CA GLU A 35 -10.35 2.10 4.23
C GLU A 35 -8.84 2.32 4.39
N ASN A 36 -8.14 1.40 5.05
CA ASN A 36 -6.70 1.51 5.27
C ASN A 36 -5.89 1.45 3.96
N LEU A 37 -6.32 0.68 2.96
CA LEU A 37 -5.70 0.67 1.63
C LEU A 37 -5.84 2.02 0.92
N LEU A 38 -7.04 2.61 0.95
CA LEU A 38 -7.27 3.94 0.37
C LEU A 38 -6.49 5.02 1.12
N ILE A 39 -6.46 4.98 2.46
CA ILE A 39 -5.67 5.90 3.29
C ILE A 39 -4.18 5.78 2.93
N SER A 40 -3.65 4.56 2.82
CA SER A 40 -2.24 4.35 2.46
C SER A 40 -1.93 4.90 1.08
N LEU A 41 -2.75 4.59 0.07
CA LEU A 41 -2.59 5.10 -1.30
C LEU A 41 -2.61 6.64 -1.34
N LEU A 42 -3.60 7.26 -0.71
CA LEU A 42 -3.73 8.73 -0.67
C LEU A 42 -2.64 9.41 0.17
N SER A 43 -2.02 8.68 1.10
CA SER A 43 -0.87 9.15 1.88
C SER A 43 0.47 8.93 1.15
N GLY A 44 0.47 8.22 0.02
CA GLY A 44 1.69 7.82 -0.71
C GLY A 44 2.48 6.72 -0.01
N GLY A 45 1.80 5.88 0.78
CA GLY A 45 2.38 4.73 1.46
C GLY A 45 2.27 3.43 0.66
N HIS A 46 2.77 2.37 1.28
CA HIS A 46 2.64 0.99 0.79
C HIS A 46 2.11 0.11 1.90
N CYS A 47 1.50 -1.01 1.55
CA CYS A 47 0.89 -1.90 2.53
C CYS A 47 1.47 -3.31 2.45
N LEU A 48 1.60 -3.94 3.62
CA LEU A 48 1.87 -5.35 3.78
C LEU A 48 0.58 -6.05 4.22
N LEU A 49 0.11 -7.01 3.44
CA LEU A 49 -1.16 -7.70 3.65
C LEU A 49 -0.90 -9.14 4.08
N VAL A 50 -1.04 -9.38 5.37
CA VAL A 50 -0.84 -10.70 5.98
C VAL A 50 -2.18 -11.41 6.03
N GLY A 51 -2.22 -12.65 5.56
CA GLY A 51 -3.44 -13.45 5.65
C GLY A 51 -3.32 -14.75 4.88
N VAL A 52 -4.27 -15.65 5.11
CA VAL A 52 -4.26 -16.97 4.47
C VAL A 52 -4.65 -16.89 2.97
N PRO A 53 -4.32 -17.92 2.17
CA PRO A 53 -4.79 -18.02 0.80
C PRO A 53 -6.31 -18.05 0.72
N GLY A 54 -6.87 -17.52 -0.38
CA GLY A 54 -8.31 -17.59 -0.66
C GLY A 54 -9.16 -16.42 -0.15
N LEU A 55 -8.59 -15.45 0.57
CA LEU A 55 -9.32 -14.27 1.09
C LEU A 55 -9.50 -13.13 0.07
N ALA A 56 -9.70 -13.46 -1.20
CA ALA A 56 -9.97 -12.51 -2.28
C ALA A 56 -8.94 -11.36 -2.45
N LYS A 57 -7.70 -11.49 -1.92
CA LYS A 57 -6.64 -10.46 -1.99
C LYS A 57 -6.41 -9.93 -3.41
N THR A 58 -6.28 -10.85 -4.38
CA THR A 58 -6.09 -10.49 -5.79
C THR A 58 -7.29 -9.76 -6.38
N LEU A 59 -8.50 -10.13 -5.97
CA LEU A 59 -9.73 -9.46 -6.42
C LEU A 59 -9.81 -8.04 -5.85
N LEU A 60 -9.44 -7.85 -4.58
CA LEU A 60 -9.40 -6.56 -3.91
C LEU A 60 -8.49 -5.56 -4.65
N VAL A 61 -7.24 -5.95 -4.94
CA VAL A 61 -6.29 -5.04 -5.63
C VAL A 61 -6.69 -4.76 -7.07
N LYS A 62 -7.16 -5.78 -7.80
CA LYS A 62 -7.66 -5.59 -9.16
C LYS A 62 -8.87 -4.65 -9.19
N SER A 63 -9.77 -4.79 -8.22
CA SER A 63 -10.95 -3.92 -8.09
C SER A 63 -10.52 -2.49 -7.82
N LEU A 64 -9.57 -2.28 -6.89
CA LEU A 64 -9.01 -0.97 -6.60
C LEU A 64 -8.38 -0.33 -7.84
N ALA A 65 -7.52 -1.05 -8.57
CA ALA A 65 -6.90 -0.53 -9.79
C ALA A 65 -7.92 -0.18 -10.87
N SER A 66 -8.96 -1.00 -11.04
CA SER A 66 -10.02 -0.76 -12.02
C SER A 66 -10.87 0.48 -11.68
N ILE A 67 -11.13 0.73 -10.40
CA ILE A 67 -11.97 1.85 -9.94
C ILE A 67 -11.20 3.18 -10.01
N LEU A 68 -9.88 3.12 -9.88
CA LEU A 68 -9.00 4.30 -9.93
C LEU A 68 -8.45 4.60 -11.33
N ASP A 69 -8.80 3.78 -12.34
CA ASP A 69 -8.23 3.83 -13.70
C ASP A 69 -6.70 3.85 -13.70
N LEU A 70 -6.11 2.99 -12.85
CA LEU A 70 -4.67 2.88 -12.66
C LEU A 70 -4.13 1.59 -13.30
N SER A 71 -2.93 1.67 -13.86
CA SER A 71 -2.28 0.48 -14.41
C SER A 71 -1.97 -0.52 -13.28
N PHE A 72 -2.29 -1.80 -13.52
CA PHE A 72 -2.12 -2.88 -12.56
C PHE A 72 -1.07 -3.86 -13.04
N SER A 73 -0.21 -4.29 -12.12
CA SER A 73 0.77 -5.34 -12.35
C SER A 73 0.80 -6.31 -11.16
N ARG A 74 0.88 -7.61 -11.45
CA ARG A 74 1.02 -8.66 -10.43
C ARG A 74 2.38 -9.31 -10.58
N ILE A 75 3.13 -9.33 -9.48
CA ILE A 75 4.41 -10.01 -9.38
C ILE A 75 4.23 -11.16 -8.39
N GLN A 76 4.35 -12.39 -8.87
CA GLN A 76 4.40 -13.56 -8.00
C GLN A 76 5.83 -13.75 -7.55
N PHE A 77 6.07 -13.70 -6.25
CA PHE A 77 7.40 -13.95 -5.71
C PHE A 77 7.62 -15.46 -5.62
N THR A 78 8.62 -15.93 -6.35
CA THR A 78 9.07 -17.32 -6.37
C THR A 78 10.55 -17.41 -5.99
N PRO A 79 11.03 -18.60 -5.57
CA PRO A 79 12.43 -18.77 -5.16
C PRO A 79 13.45 -18.47 -6.27
N ASP A 80 13.04 -18.60 -7.52
CA ASP A 80 13.85 -18.39 -8.73
C ASP A 80 13.75 -16.96 -9.30
N LEU A 81 12.85 -16.12 -8.77
CA LEU A 81 12.66 -14.75 -9.24
C LEU A 81 13.95 -13.92 -9.06
N MET A 82 14.42 -13.30 -10.14
CA MET A 82 15.60 -12.44 -10.12
C MET A 82 15.22 -10.97 -9.96
N PRO A 83 16.11 -10.11 -9.42
CA PRO A 83 15.89 -8.66 -9.35
C PRO A 83 15.49 -8.03 -10.69
N SER A 84 16.13 -8.46 -11.79
CA SER A 84 15.85 -7.97 -13.15
C SER A 84 14.45 -8.33 -13.65
N ASP A 85 13.84 -9.39 -13.11
CA ASP A 85 12.47 -9.77 -13.48
C ASP A 85 11.44 -8.83 -12.85
N ILE A 86 11.84 -8.05 -11.84
CA ILE A 86 11.02 -7.00 -11.19
C ILE A 86 11.30 -5.64 -11.82
N THR A 87 12.57 -5.27 -11.90
CA THR A 87 13.00 -3.94 -12.34
C THR A 87 13.05 -3.81 -13.86
N GLY A 88 13.27 -4.88 -14.59
CA GLY A 88 13.44 -4.90 -16.03
C GLY A 88 14.85 -5.32 -16.46
N THR A 89 15.00 -5.59 -17.75
CA THR A 89 16.23 -6.12 -18.33
C THR A 89 16.61 -5.40 -19.61
N GLU A 90 17.90 -5.34 -19.91
CA GLU A 90 18.39 -4.86 -21.19
C GLU A 90 18.54 -6.02 -22.16
N VAL A 91 17.91 -5.90 -23.32
CA VAL A 91 18.07 -6.84 -24.42
C VAL A 91 18.82 -6.19 -25.57
N ILE A 92 19.65 -6.97 -26.25
CA ILE A 92 20.28 -6.52 -27.50
C ILE A 92 19.25 -6.75 -28.61
N GLU A 93 18.83 -5.66 -29.24
CA GLU A 93 17.99 -5.71 -30.44
C GLU A 93 18.87 -5.39 -31.66
N GLU A 94 18.61 -6.07 -32.77
CA GLU A 94 19.29 -5.83 -34.04
C GLU A 94 18.30 -5.17 -35.00
N ASP A 95 18.66 -3.99 -35.50
CA ASP A 95 17.89 -3.30 -36.51
C ASP A 95 17.91 -4.12 -37.81
N ARG A 96 16.73 -4.56 -38.26
CA ARG A 96 16.57 -5.42 -39.43
C ARG A 96 16.98 -4.75 -40.74
N GLU A 97 17.00 -3.42 -40.80
CA GLU A 97 17.39 -2.68 -42.00
C GLU A 97 18.89 -2.35 -42.02
N THR A 98 19.49 -2.09 -40.85
CA THR A 98 20.87 -1.60 -40.76
C THR A 98 21.89 -2.60 -40.18
N GLY A 99 21.43 -3.72 -39.61
CA GLY A 99 22.28 -4.72 -38.93
C GLY A 99 22.96 -4.20 -37.65
N LYS A 100 22.62 -2.98 -37.21
CA LYS A 100 23.20 -2.38 -36.00
C LYS A 100 22.56 -2.99 -34.76
N ARG A 101 23.40 -3.40 -33.83
CA ARG A 101 22.99 -3.87 -32.49
C ARG A 101 22.90 -2.68 -31.54
N PHE A 102 21.77 -2.54 -30.86
CA PHE A 102 21.57 -1.56 -29.81
C PHE A 102 20.94 -2.21 -28.57
N PHE A 103 21.22 -1.65 -27.40
CA PHE A 103 20.60 -2.09 -26.16
C PHE A 103 19.25 -1.40 -26.00
N ARG A 104 18.19 -2.19 -25.81
CA ARG A 104 16.84 -1.74 -25.48
C ARG A 104 16.47 -2.21 -24.09
N PHE A 105 16.07 -1.28 -23.24
CA PHE A 105 15.55 -1.60 -21.93
C PHE A 105 14.08 -2.03 -22.02
N ILE A 106 13.79 -3.23 -21.53
CA ILE A 106 12.44 -3.74 -21.34
C ILE A 106 12.05 -3.47 -19.89
N LYS A 107 11.05 -2.59 -19.71
CA LYS A 107 10.49 -2.25 -18.40
C LYS A 107 9.95 -3.51 -17.72
N GLY A 108 10.37 -3.72 -16.48
CA GLY A 108 9.83 -4.78 -15.63
C GLY A 108 8.41 -4.47 -15.13
N PRO A 109 7.78 -5.44 -14.45
CA PRO A 109 6.42 -5.31 -13.92
C PRO A 109 6.27 -4.22 -12.86
N VAL A 110 7.36 -3.69 -12.27
CA VAL A 110 7.30 -2.57 -11.32
C VAL A 110 6.89 -1.24 -11.97
N PHE A 111 6.95 -1.13 -13.30
CA PHE A 111 6.49 0.06 -14.04
C PHE A 111 4.96 0.05 -14.26
N ALA A 112 4.21 0.00 -13.17
CA ALA A 112 2.76 0.20 -13.13
C ALA A 112 2.39 1.00 -11.88
N ASN A 113 1.16 1.53 -11.83
CA ASN A 113 0.70 2.37 -10.72
C ASN A 113 0.39 1.54 -9.47
N ILE A 114 -0.25 0.38 -9.65
CA ILE A 114 -0.58 -0.53 -8.56
C ILE A 114 0.13 -1.87 -8.77
N ILE A 115 0.98 -2.23 -7.82
CA ILE A 115 1.74 -3.48 -7.82
C ILE A 115 1.20 -4.40 -6.73
N LEU A 116 0.72 -5.57 -7.12
CA LEU A 116 0.47 -6.69 -6.20
C LEU A 116 1.73 -7.57 -6.16
N ALA A 117 2.48 -7.51 -5.06
CA ALA A 117 3.65 -8.36 -4.81
C ALA A 117 3.23 -9.56 -3.95
N ASP A 118 2.83 -10.65 -4.61
CA ASP A 118 2.25 -11.81 -3.96
C ASP A 118 3.34 -12.70 -3.36
N GLU A 119 3.19 -13.09 -2.10
CA GLU A 119 4.09 -13.99 -1.36
C GLU A 119 5.54 -13.49 -1.31
N ILE A 120 5.73 -12.21 -0.96
CA ILE A 120 7.05 -11.53 -0.96
C ILE A 120 8.11 -12.30 -0.14
N ASN A 121 7.68 -13.08 0.85
CA ASN A 121 8.52 -13.94 1.68
C ASN A 121 8.98 -15.23 0.99
N ARG A 122 8.69 -15.49 -0.29
CA ARG A 122 9.14 -16.71 -1.01
C ARG A 122 10.38 -16.53 -1.89
N THR A 123 10.97 -15.34 -1.90
CA THR A 123 12.18 -15.05 -2.70
C THR A 123 13.35 -14.66 -1.80
N PRO A 124 14.61 -14.83 -2.22
CA PRO A 124 15.77 -14.41 -1.44
C PRO A 124 15.82 -12.89 -1.16
N PRO A 125 16.50 -12.44 -0.09
CA PRO A 125 16.55 -11.02 0.30
C PRO A 125 17.03 -10.06 -0.80
N LYS A 126 17.86 -10.52 -1.73
CA LYS A 126 18.36 -9.71 -2.85
C LYS A 126 17.23 -9.29 -3.80
N THR A 127 16.30 -10.20 -4.09
CA THR A 127 15.14 -9.92 -4.97
C THR A 127 14.10 -9.08 -4.24
N GLN A 128 13.87 -9.33 -2.94
CA GLN A 128 13.03 -8.47 -2.09
C GLN A 128 13.55 -7.02 -2.10
N SER A 129 14.86 -6.84 -1.96
CA SER A 129 15.51 -5.52 -1.95
C SER A 129 15.25 -4.72 -3.22
N ALA A 130 15.14 -5.37 -4.39
CA ALA A 130 14.88 -4.69 -5.66
C ALA A 130 13.50 -4.01 -5.70
N LEU A 131 12.46 -4.67 -5.16
CA LEU A 131 11.14 -4.07 -5.01
C LEU A 131 11.15 -2.96 -3.95
N LEU A 132 11.79 -3.21 -2.80
CA LEU A 132 11.86 -2.24 -1.71
C LEU A 132 12.65 -0.98 -2.06
N GLU A 133 13.67 -1.10 -2.93
CA GLU A 133 14.40 0.05 -3.48
C GLU A 133 13.49 0.88 -4.40
N ALA A 134 12.76 0.23 -5.32
CA ALA A 134 11.79 0.90 -6.17
C ALA A 134 10.70 1.63 -5.36
N MET A 135 10.25 1.04 -4.25
CA MET A 135 9.31 1.65 -3.29
C MET A 135 9.85 2.90 -2.62
N GLN A 136 11.13 2.94 -2.27
CA GLN A 136 11.70 4.09 -1.54
C GLN A 136 12.18 5.20 -2.48
N GLU A 137 12.76 4.81 -3.61
CA GLU A 137 13.39 5.75 -4.54
C GLU A 137 12.42 6.25 -5.61
N HIS A 138 11.25 5.61 -5.78
CA HIS A 138 10.27 5.91 -6.83
C HIS A 138 10.89 5.93 -8.25
N GLN A 139 11.98 5.19 -8.44
CA GLN A 139 12.71 5.08 -9.69
C GLN A 139 13.48 3.76 -9.74
N VAL A 140 13.84 3.33 -10.94
CA VAL A 140 14.66 2.14 -11.18
C VAL A 140 15.90 2.56 -11.96
N THR A 141 17.08 2.17 -11.46
CA THR A 141 18.34 2.36 -12.19
C THR A 141 18.82 1.03 -12.76
N SER A 142 18.99 0.98 -14.09
CA SER A 142 19.57 -0.17 -14.77
C SER A 142 20.58 0.29 -15.82
N ALA A 143 21.75 -0.37 -15.86
CA ALA A 143 22.84 -0.08 -16.79
C ALA A 143 23.23 1.42 -16.91
N GLY A 144 23.18 2.15 -15.79
CA GLY A 144 23.52 3.58 -15.74
C GLY A 144 22.42 4.52 -16.24
N ARG A 145 21.22 4.01 -16.54
CA ARG A 145 20.02 4.81 -16.84
C ARG A 145 19.03 4.71 -15.68
N THR A 146 18.62 5.88 -15.17
CA THR A 146 17.58 5.98 -14.15
C THR A 146 16.25 6.33 -14.80
N LEU A 147 15.24 5.52 -14.50
CA LEU A 147 13.89 5.65 -15.05
C LEU A 147 12.93 5.90 -13.88
N PRO A 148 12.21 7.04 -13.86
CA PRO A 148 11.21 7.29 -12.82
C PRO A 148 10.03 6.33 -12.96
N LEU A 149 9.43 5.95 -11.84
CA LEU A 149 8.17 5.23 -11.79
C LEU A 149 7.01 6.20 -12.01
N GLU A 150 5.90 5.64 -12.49
CA GLU A 150 4.72 6.44 -12.83
C GLU A 150 3.85 6.66 -11.59
N GLU A 151 3.68 7.92 -11.17
CA GLU A 151 2.84 8.27 -10.02
C GLU A 151 1.35 8.26 -10.36
N PRO A 152 0.44 7.85 -9.45
CA PRO A 152 0.75 7.32 -8.12
C PRO A 152 1.38 5.92 -8.21
N PHE A 153 2.40 5.69 -7.39
CA PHE A 153 3.06 4.38 -7.25
C PHE A 153 2.70 3.73 -5.91
N PHE A 154 1.93 2.65 -5.94
CA PHE A 154 1.42 1.94 -4.79
C PHE A 154 1.75 0.44 -4.85
N VAL A 155 2.39 -0.07 -3.80
CA VAL A 155 2.72 -1.49 -3.67
C VAL A 155 1.89 -2.09 -2.53
N LEU A 156 1.15 -3.17 -2.86
CA LEU A 156 0.57 -4.07 -1.89
C LEU A 156 1.35 -5.38 -1.91
N ALA A 157 2.18 -5.61 -0.90
CA ALA A 157 2.86 -6.88 -0.72
C ALA A 157 1.98 -7.83 0.09
N THR A 158 1.95 -9.12 -0.22
CA THR A 158 1.25 -10.12 0.59
C THR A 158 2.24 -11.07 1.24
N GLN A 159 1.88 -11.54 2.43
CA GLN A 159 2.56 -12.63 3.11
C GLN A 159 1.56 -13.68 3.55
N ASN A 160 1.93 -14.94 3.38
CA ASN A 160 1.20 -16.07 3.91
C ASN A 160 1.86 -16.51 5.24
N PRO A 161 1.18 -16.38 6.39
CA PRO A 161 1.78 -16.71 7.69
C PRO A 161 1.94 -18.21 7.93
N ILE A 162 1.27 -19.08 7.15
CA ILE A 162 1.22 -20.53 7.40
C ILE A 162 2.36 -21.27 6.69
N GLU A 163 2.94 -20.71 5.64
CA GLU A 163 4.02 -21.37 4.88
C GLU A 163 5.36 -21.33 5.63
N GLN A 164 5.81 -22.49 6.11
CA GLN A 164 7.07 -22.64 6.85
C GLN A 164 8.24 -23.13 5.99
N GLU A 165 7.98 -23.72 4.81
CA GLU A 165 9.03 -24.23 3.93
C GLU A 165 9.39 -23.23 2.82
N GLY A 166 10.68 -22.97 2.66
CA GLY A 166 11.19 -22.13 1.56
C GLY A 166 10.86 -20.64 1.70
N THR A 167 10.58 -20.15 2.91
CA THR A 167 10.30 -18.74 3.18
C THR A 167 11.52 -17.99 3.73
N TYR A 168 11.66 -16.75 3.29
CA TYR A 168 12.64 -15.75 3.69
C TYR A 168 11.86 -14.57 4.31
N PRO A 169 11.71 -14.53 5.65
CA PRO A 169 10.95 -13.46 6.29
C PRO A 169 11.61 -12.11 6.01
N LEU A 170 10.79 -11.08 5.78
CA LEU A 170 11.29 -9.71 5.68
C LEU A 170 11.89 -9.32 7.05
N PRO A 171 13.16 -8.89 7.10
CA PRO A 171 13.71 -8.27 8.31
C PRO A 171 12.87 -7.07 8.74
N GLU A 172 12.82 -6.79 10.03
CA GLU A 172 12.14 -5.62 10.64
C GLU A 172 12.45 -4.30 9.90
N ALA A 173 13.73 -4.07 9.57
CA ALA A 173 14.15 -2.88 8.83
C ALA A 173 13.56 -2.76 7.42
N GLN A 174 13.09 -3.88 6.83
CA GLN A 174 12.38 -3.91 5.56
C GLN A 174 10.88 -3.77 5.75
N GLN A 175 10.30 -4.35 6.81
CA GLN A 175 8.89 -4.20 7.14
C GLN A 175 8.54 -2.75 7.51
N ASP A 176 9.45 -2.04 8.15
CA ASP A 176 9.35 -0.60 8.47
C ASP A 176 9.28 0.29 7.22
N ARG A 177 9.46 -0.24 6.00
CA ARG A 177 9.22 0.49 4.74
C ARG A 177 7.75 0.48 4.31
N PHE A 178 6.93 -0.36 4.91
CA PHE A 178 5.49 -0.39 4.68
C PHE A 178 4.79 0.52 5.70
N MET A 179 3.84 1.30 5.22
CA MET A 179 3.06 2.23 6.03
C MET A 179 2.10 1.49 6.95
N PHE A 180 1.46 0.43 6.43
CA PHE A 180 0.57 -0.43 7.21
C PHE A 180 0.93 -1.90 7.05
N GLN A 181 0.77 -2.65 8.13
CA GLN A 181 0.53 -4.08 8.10
C GLN A 181 -0.95 -4.33 8.37
N LEU A 182 -1.62 -4.95 7.39
CA LEU A 182 -3.04 -5.25 7.44
C LEU A 182 -3.23 -6.76 7.54
N ASN A 183 -3.90 -7.20 8.60
CA ASN A 183 -4.22 -8.60 8.83
C ASN A 183 -5.60 -8.91 8.25
N LEU A 184 -5.67 -9.87 7.33
CA LEU A 184 -6.90 -10.39 6.76
C LEU A 184 -7.31 -11.67 7.48
N ASP A 185 -8.41 -11.58 8.21
CA ASP A 185 -9.06 -12.71 8.85
C ASP A 185 -10.13 -13.33 7.94
N TYR A 186 -10.59 -14.53 8.32
CA TYR A 186 -11.71 -15.16 7.64
C TYR A 186 -12.97 -14.30 7.75
N PRO A 187 -13.79 -14.23 6.68
CA PRO A 187 -15.07 -13.54 6.74
C PRO A 187 -15.99 -14.18 7.78
N SER A 188 -16.93 -13.40 8.31
CA SER A 188 -18.01 -13.94 9.13
C SER A 188 -18.90 -14.89 8.33
N LEU A 189 -19.65 -15.75 9.01
CA LEU A 189 -20.57 -16.70 8.38
C LEU A 189 -21.52 -16.03 7.38
N GLU A 190 -22.03 -14.84 7.72
CA GLU A 190 -22.96 -14.11 6.86
C GLU A 190 -22.27 -13.52 5.63
N GLU A 191 -21.06 -12.96 5.79
CA GLU A 191 -20.24 -12.50 4.67
C GLU A 191 -19.84 -13.66 3.76
N GLU A 192 -19.43 -14.79 4.33
CA GLU A 192 -19.03 -15.97 3.58
C GLU A 192 -20.18 -16.55 2.75
N LYS A 193 -21.40 -16.61 3.30
CA LYS A 193 -22.61 -17.00 2.55
C LYS A 193 -22.82 -16.12 1.32
N VAL A 194 -22.66 -14.80 1.46
CA VAL A 194 -22.81 -13.85 0.36
C VAL A 194 -21.70 -14.05 -0.67
N ILE A 195 -20.44 -14.22 -0.25
CA ILE A 195 -19.30 -14.50 -1.14
C ILE A 195 -19.56 -15.77 -1.97
N VAL A 196 -20.05 -16.83 -1.33
CA VAL A 196 -20.37 -18.09 -2.01
C VAL A 196 -21.52 -17.91 -3.01
N ASP A 197 -22.62 -17.26 -2.62
CA ASP A 197 -23.75 -17.01 -3.55
C ASP A 197 -23.34 -16.14 -4.74
N GLN A 198 -22.51 -15.11 -4.52
CA GLN A 198 -22.01 -14.24 -5.58
C GLN A 198 -21.00 -14.92 -6.52
N THR A 199 -20.17 -15.83 -6.00
CA THR A 199 -19.17 -16.55 -6.82
C THR A 199 -19.82 -17.65 -7.68
N VAL A 200 -20.88 -18.27 -7.17
CA VAL A 200 -21.63 -19.32 -7.88
C VAL A 200 -22.51 -18.72 -8.99
N ARG A 201 -23.05 -17.53 -8.78
CA ARG A 201 -23.73 -16.77 -9.84
C ARG A 201 -22.67 -16.18 -10.76
N ILE A 202 -22.76 -16.42 -12.08
CA ILE A 202 -21.89 -15.76 -13.06
C ILE A 202 -22.31 -14.29 -13.14
N ASN A 203 -21.94 -13.51 -12.14
CA ASN A 203 -22.18 -12.07 -12.07
C ASN A 203 -20.93 -11.37 -12.60
N ASN A 204 -20.99 -10.93 -13.85
CA ASN A 204 -20.01 -9.99 -14.41
C ASN A 204 -20.31 -8.58 -13.90
N THR A 205 -20.17 -8.36 -12.59
CA THR A 205 -20.26 -7.02 -12.00
C THR A 205 -19.13 -6.18 -12.60
N ARG A 206 -19.49 -5.24 -13.48
CA ARG A 206 -18.53 -4.30 -14.07
C ARG A 206 -18.37 -3.13 -13.13
N LEU A 207 -17.15 -2.95 -12.64
CA LEU A 207 -16.75 -1.77 -11.88
C LEU A 207 -16.61 -0.59 -12.83
N SER A 208 -17.08 0.58 -12.39
CA SER A 208 -16.87 1.84 -13.10
C SER A 208 -15.72 2.61 -12.47
N SER A 209 -14.92 3.30 -13.28
CA SER A 209 -13.95 4.25 -12.74
C SER A 209 -14.69 5.39 -12.03
N VAL A 210 -14.24 5.74 -10.83
CA VAL A 210 -14.83 6.80 -10.00
C VAL A 210 -14.03 8.09 -10.06
N ILE A 211 -12.80 8.05 -10.57
CA ILE A 211 -11.88 9.18 -10.53
C ILE A 211 -10.83 9.09 -11.64
N GLU A 212 -10.38 10.24 -12.15
CA GLU A 212 -9.22 10.29 -13.02
C GLU A 212 -7.91 10.30 -12.22
N LYS A 213 -6.87 9.69 -12.80
CA LYS A 213 -5.52 9.65 -12.23
C LYS A 213 -5.00 11.02 -11.74
N LYS A 214 -5.27 12.10 -12.49
CA LYS A 214 -4.83 13.45 -12.10
C LYS A 214 -5.47 13.91 -10.79
N GLN A 215 -6.76 13.62 -10.61
CA GLN A 215 -7.48 14.01 -9.40
C GLN A 215 -6.95 13.25 -8.17
N ILE A 216 -6.52 11.99 -8.34
CA ILE A 216 -5.86 11.23 -7.26
C ILE A 216 -4.59 11.96 -6.82
N LEU A 217 -3.75 12.41 -7.77
CA LEU A 217 -2.53 13.16 -7.45
C LEU A 217 -2.84 14.49 -6.76
N ASP A 218 -3.89 15.19 -7.18
CA ASP A 218 -4.35 16.43 -6.54
C ASP A 218 -4.81 16.17 -5.09
N ILE A 219 -5.52 15.07 -4.82
CA ILE A 219 -5.90 14.64 -3.47
C ILE A 219 -4.66 14.29 -2.63
N MET A 220 -3.72 13.52 -3.18
CA MET A 220 -2.48 13.17 -2.47
C MET A 220 -1.63 14.39 -2.12
N ALA A 221 -1.62 15.41 -2.98
CA ALA A 221 -0.96 16.67 -2.67
C ALA A 221 -1.68 17.41 -1.52
N PHE A 222 -3.01 17.47 -1.60
CA PHE A 222 -3.85 18.10 -0.58
C PHE A 222 -3.70 17.45 0.81
N THR A 223 -3.75 16.11 0.92
CA THR A 223 -3.63 15.40 2.21
C THR A 223 -2.32 15.71 2.93
N ARG A 224 -1.23 15.94 2.20
CA ARG A 224 0.08 16.33 2.75
C ARG A 224 0.06 17.74 3.33
N GLU A 225 -0.68 18.65 2.71
CA GLU A 225 -0.80 20.07 3.09
C GLU A 225 -1.72 20.32 4.28
N ILE A 226 -2.56 19.36 4.66
CA ILE A 226 -3.47 19.48 5.82
C ILE A 226 -2.66 19.86 7.08
N PRO A 227 -3.03 20.94 7.79
CA PRO A 227 -2.33 21.34 9.01
C PRO A 227 -2.64 20.38 10.15
N VAL A 228 -1.67 20.24 11.06
CA VAL A 228 -1.80 19.41 12.26
C VAL A 228 -1.36 20.22 13.46
N SER A 229 -2.12 20.15 14.55
CA SER A 229 -1.78 20.86 15.78
C SER A 229 -0.56 20.23 16.45
N GLU A 230 0.22 21.04 17.17
CA GLU A 230 1.36 20.55 17.96
C GLU A 230 0.93 19.48 18.96
N HIS A 231 -0.27 19.63 19.54
CA HIS A 231 -0.88 18.68 20.46
C HIS A 231 -1.04 17.28 19.85
N VAL A 232 -1.55 17.18 18.61
CA VAL A 232 -1.72 15.88 17.92
C VAL A 232 -0.37 15.26 17.55
N VAL A 233 0.61 16.08 17.15
CA VAL A 233 1.99 15.62 16.91
C VAL A 233 2.60 15.07 18.20
N GLU A 234 2.47 15.79 19.31
CA GLU A 234 2.97 15.36 20.61
C GLU A 234 2.28 14.07 21.07
N TYR A 235 0.96 13.95 20.90
CA TYR A 235 0.21 12.75 21.19
C TYR A 235 0.75 11.53 20.44
N ALA A 236 0.89 11.64 19.11
CA ALA A 236 1.41 10.56 18.27
C ALA A 236 2.86 10.17 18.66
N VAL A 237 3.73 11.16 18.88
CA VAL A 237 5.11 10.90 19.30
C VAL A 237 5.15 10.21 20.66
N ASN A 238 4.38 10.69 21.64
CA ASN A 238 4.31 10.09 22.97
C ASN A 238 3.79 8.65 22.92
N LEU A 239 2.81 8.37 22.07
CA LEU A 239 2.28 7.02 21.86
C LEU A 239 3.36 6.08 21.31
N ILE A 240 4.04 6.47 20.24
CA ILE A 240 5.14 5.68 19.65
C ILE A 240 6.27 5.46 20.66
N ARG A 241 6.63 6.48 21.44
CA ARG A 241 7.68 6.36 22.46
C ARG A 241 7.33 5.38 23.57
N LYS A 242 6.05 5.23 23.93
CA LYS A 242 5.62 4.23 24.93
C LYS A 242 5.91 2.79 24.50
N THR A 243 6.07 2.52 23.21
CA THR A 243 6.45 1.18 22.71
C THR A 243 7.91 0.84 22.97
N ARG A 244 8.76 1.83 23.30
CA ARG A 244 10.22 1.64 23.42
C ARG A 244 10.59 1.18 24.82
N PRO A 245 11.25 0.01 24.98
CA PRO A 245 11.63 -0.50 26.29
C PRO A 245 12.65 0.38 27.03
N SER A 246 13.42 1.19 26.29
CA SER A 246 14.40 2.15 26.82
C SER A 246 13.77 3.36 27.52
N ASP A 247 12.52 3.69 27.20
CA ASP A 247 11.93 5.01 27.49
C ASP A 247 11.19 5.09 28.83
N ASP A 248 11.33 4.11 29.71
CA ASP A 248 11.23 4.40 31.15
C ASP A 248 9.89 4.13 31.85
N LYS A 249 8.90 3.48 31.22
CA LYS A 249 7.49 3.73 31.63
C LYS A 249 6.62 2.52 31.97
N ASP A 250 6.81 1.37 31.33
CA ASP A 250 5.93 0.22 31.58
C ASP A 250 6.73 -1.10 31.77
N PRO A 251 6.65 -1.74 32.95
CA PRO A 251 7.24 -3.06 33.20
C PRO A 251 6.79 -4.14 32.22
N PHE A 252 5.57 -4.05 31.68
CA PHE A 252 5.05 -4.96 30.66
C PHE A 252 5.86 -4.84 29.36
N ILE A 253 6.02 -3.61 28.85
CA ILE A 253 6.75 -3.34 27.60
C ILE A 253 8.22 -3.75 27.74
N ARG A 254 8.87 -3.44 28.86
CA ARG A 254 10.26 -3.85 29.11
C ARG A 254 10.48 -5.36 29.10
N LYS A 255 9.47 -6.11 29.53
CA LYS A 255 9.55 -7.58 29.63
C LYS A 255 9.31 -8.26 28.29
N TYR A 256 8.40 -7.72 27.47
CA TYR A 256 7.92 -8.40 26.26
C TYR A 256 8.40 -7.78 24.95
N VAL A 257 8.83 -6.51 24.94
CA VAL A 257 9.25 -5.78 23.74
C VAL A 257 10.77 -5.62 23.72
N ARG A 258 11.41 -6.12 22.66
CA ARG A 258 12.87 -6.05 22.50
C ARG A 258 13.34 -4.73 21.87
N TRP A 259 12.58 -4.21 20.93
CA TRP A 259 12.75 -2.91 20.28
C TRP A 259 11.36 -2.32 20.01
N GLY A 260 11.19 -1.02 20.25
CA GLY A 260 9.93 -0.33 19.95
C GLY A 260 9.94 0.34 18.59
N ALA A 261 8.83 0.95 18.22
CA ALA A 261 8.66 1.60 16.93
C ALA A 261 9.58 2.83 16.75
N GLY A 262 10.10 2.97 15.52
CA GLY A 262 10.99 4.06 15.13
C GLY A 262 10.25 5.40 14.91
N PRO A 263 10.99 6.49 14.62
CA PRO A 263 10.39 7.79 14.27
C PRO A 263 9.49 7.74 13.04
N ARG A 264 9.74 6.80 12.11
CA ARG A 264 8.93 6.62 10.90
C ARG A 264 7.48 6.25 11.22
N ALA A 265 7.24 5.43 12.25
CA ALA A 265 5.88 5.13 12.70
C ALA A 265 5.10 6.39 13.10
N ALA A 266 5.75 7.36 13.77
CA ALA A 266 5.11 8.64 14.10
C ALA A 266 4.82 9.46 12.83
N GLN A 267 5.73 9.43 11.84
CA GLN A 267 5.50 10.10 10.55
C GLN A 267 4.32 9.49 9.79
N TYR A 268 4.23 8.16 9.76
CA TYR A 268 3.12 7.45 9.15
C TYR A 268 1.80 7.76 9.86
N LEU A 269 1.75 7.70 11.20
CA LEU A 269 0.57 8.07 11.97
C LEU A 269 0.06 9.47 11.62
N ILE A 270 0.95 10.46 11.52
CA ILE A 270 0.54 11.82 11.18
C ILE A 270 0.06 11.91 9.74
N ALA A 271 0.78 11.31 8.79
CA ALA A 271 0.39 11.32 7.38
C ALA A 271 -0.97 10.65 7.16
N THR A 272 -1.18 9.50 7.79
CA THR A 272 -2.42 8.71 7.64
C THR A 272 -3.57 9.34 8.41
N ALA A 273 -3.33 9.95 9.57
CA ALA A 273 -4.37 10.69 10.30
C ALA A 273 -4.86 11.92 9.51
N LYS A 274 -3.96 12.68 8.88
CA LYS A 274 -4.36 13.78 7.96
C LYS A 274 -5.28 13.27 6.86
N THR A 275 -4.91 12.16 6.22
CA THR A 275 -5.69 11.54 5.16
C THR A 275 -7.03 11.01 5.67
N ARG A 276 -7.05 10.37 6.85
CA ARG A 276 -8.27 9.89 7.50
C ARG A 276 -9.23 11.05 7.81
N ALA A 277 -8.73 12.13 8.38
CA ALA A 277 -9.49 13.35 8.59
C ALA A 277 -10.11 13.85 7.27
N ALA A 278 -9.30 13.90 6.20
CA ALA A 278 -9.75 14.37 4.89
C ALA A 278 -10.89 13.52 4.30
N ILE A 279 -10.79 12.19 4.34
CA ILE A 279 -11.85 11.31 3.80
C ILE A 279 -13.16 11.37 4.59
N TYR A 280 -13.09 11.78 5.87
CA TYR A 280 -14.26 12.04 6.71
C TYR A 280 -14.73 13.50 6.68
N GLY A 281 -14.11 14.35 5.84
CA GLY A 281 -14.48 15.76 5.73
C GLY A 281 -14.07 16.61 6.94
N LYS A 282 -13.15 16.12 7.78
CA LYS A 282 -12.54 16.89 8.87
C LYS A 282 -11.36 17.70 8.30
N PRO A 283 -11.28 19.02 8.57
CA PRO A 283 -10.22 19.88 8.02
C PRO A 283 -8.85 19.67 8.68
N THR A 284 -8.81 19.05 9.85
CA THR A 284 -7.60 18.73 10.63
C THR A 284 -7.82 17.44 11.40
N PRO A 285 -6.78 16.60 11.58
CA PRO A 285 -6.90 15.37 12.37
C PRO A 285 -6.96 15.66 13.88
N ASP A 286 -7.54 14.70 14.60
CA ASP A 286 -7.60 14.66 16.06
C ASP A 286 -6.96 13.37 16.62
N GLU A 287 -7.08 13.15 17.94
CA GLU A 287 -6.53 11.96 18.61
C GLU A 287 -7.25 10.67 18.16
N GLU A 288 -8.54 10.74 17.82
CA GLU A 288 -9.30 9.56 17.37
C GLU A 288 -8.76 9.04 16.03
N ASP A 289 -8.34 9.96 15.15
CA ASP A 289 -7.72 9.60 13.88
C ASP A 289 -6.36 8.89 14.09
N ILE A 290 -5.60 9.27 15.12
CA ILE A 290 -4.35 8.62 15.49
C ILE A 290 -4.63 7.23 16.07
N ASP A 291 -5.56 7.12 17.02
CA ASP A 291 -5.88 5.87 17.70
C ASP A 291 -6.39 4.81 16.70
N ALA A 292 -7.24 5.20 15.76
CA ALA A 292 -7.78 4.32 14.73
C ALA A 292 -6.70 3.71 13.82
N LEU A 293 -5.59 4.43 13.60
CA LEU A 293 -4.52 4.03 12.68
C LEU A 293 -3.29 3.49 13.40
N THR A 294 -3.31 3.44 14.73
CA THR A 294 -2.19 3.00 15.55
C THR A 294 -1.83 1.54 15.33
N LEU A 295 -2.82 0.64 15.37
CA LEU A 295 -2.57 -0.79 15.20
C LEU A 295 -2.02 -1.12 13.80
N PRO A 296 -2.63 -0.64 12.69
CA PRO A 296 -2.08 -0.87 11.35
C PRO A 296 -0.64 -0.37 11.16
N VAL A 297 -0.25 0.73 11.81
CA VAL A 297 1.12 1.29 11.70
C VAL A 297 2.12 0.54 12.58
N LEU A 298 1.71 0.06 13.76
CA LEU A 298 2.64 -0.42 14.78
C LEU A 298 3.13 -1.86 14.64
N GLN A 299 2.53 -2.65 13.74
CA GLN A 299 2.91 -4.03 13.37
C GLN A 299 2.95 -5.06 14.52
#